data_AF-A0A537JSB1-F1
#
_entry.id   AF-A0A537JSB1-F1
#
_cell.length_a   1.000
_cell.length_b   1.000
_cell.length_c   1.000
_cell.angle_alpha   90.00
_cell.angle_beta   90.00
_cell.angle_gamma   90.00
#
_symmetry.space_group_name_H-M   'P 1'
#
loop_
_entity.id
_entity.type
_entity.pdbx_description
1 polymer ?
#
loop_
_entity_poly.entity_id
_entity_poly.type
_entity_poly.pdbx_seq_one_letter_code
_entity_poly.pdbx_strand_id
1 'polypeptide(L)'
;MKRVPAALLFFFVLQCPGMNGQNAILTKKLDNVQFFKDTGMLNVTITTSISRIMRQKQKEGAQFPAYFSTTLPDGFTVNDSILLEVRGHFRRDFCYLPPIRVIFKNNPYSALKPLGSLKLVSQCRTFPADKQYLLK
;
A
#
# COMPACT_ATOMS: atom_id res chain seq x y z
N MET A 1 -32.84 72.57 32.08
CA MET A 1 -32.86 71.39 32.99
C MET A 1 -32.36 70.20 32.20
N LYS A 2 -31.13 69.71 32.46
CA LYS A 2 -30.81 68.46 33.20
C LYS A 2 -31.35 67.21 32.44
N ARG A 3 -30.62 66.16 32.06
CA ARG A 3 -29.26 65.64 32.31
C ARG A 3 -29.01 64.52 31.25
N VAL A 4 -27.78 64.38 30.76
CA VAL A 4 -27.17 63.13 30.22
C VAL A 4 -26.56 62.41 31.46
N PRO A 5 -26.36 61.06 31.60
CA PRO A 5 -25.75 60.17 30.60
C PRO A 5 -26.04 58.64 30.68
N ALA A 6 -25.28 57.90 29.84
CA ALA A 6 -24.68 56.59 30.11
C ALA A 6 -25.50 55.30 29.89
N ALA A 7 -25.13 54.57 28.82
CA ALA A 7 -24.89 53.11 28.77
C ALA A 7 -24.82 52.70 27.28
N LEU A 8 -23.76 53.00 26.51
CA LEU A 8 -22.58 52.15 26.35
C LEU A 8 -22.76 50.69 26.81
N LEU A 9 -23.62 49.94 26.10
CA LEU A 9 -23.60 48.47 26.13
C LEU A 9 -22.62 47.97 25.06
N PHE A 10 -21.39 47.81 25.54
CA PHE A 10 -20.30 47.06 24.95
C PHE A 10 -20.76 45.62 24.67
N PHE A 11 -21.15 45.28 23.44
CA PHE A 11 -21.32 43.89 23.02
C PHE A 11 -19.94 43.30 22.78
N PHE A 12 -19.34 42.79 23.86
CA PHE A 12 -18.05 42.12 23.87
C PHE A 12 -18.19 40.77 23.14
N VAL A 13 -17.59 40.75 21.96
CA VAL A 13 -17.06 39.61 21.20
C VAL A 13 -17.02 38.29 22.00
N LEU A 14 -17.88 37.34 21.62
CA LEU A 14 -17.62 35.92 21.83
C LEU A 14 -17.69 35.20 20.47
N GLN A 15 -16.77 35.55 19.59
CA GLN A 15 -16.41 34.69 18.47
C GLN A 15 -15.57 33.55 19.06
N CYS A 16 -16.18 32.38 19.25
CA CYS A 16 -15.42 31.14 19.31
C CYS A 16 -14.63 31.05 17.99
N PRO A 17 -13.29 31.05 18.00
CA PRO A 17 -12.57 30.54 16.85
C PRO A 17 -12.95 29.07 16.76
N GLY A 18 -13.78 28.74 15.76
CA GLY A 18 -14.05 27.38 15.38
C GLY A 18 -12.69 26.70 15.20
N MET A 19 -12.42 25.71 16.04
CA MET A 19 -11.31 24.80 15.85
C MET A 19 -11.59 24.02 14.57
N ASN A 20 -11.20 24.60 13.44
CA ASN A 20 -11.00 23.87 12.20
C ASN A 20 -9.76 23.00 12.39
N GLY A 21 -9.92 21.91 13.13
CA GLY A 21 -9.06 20.75 13.04
C GLY A 21 -9.26 20.12 11.66
N GLN A 22 -8.71 20.75 10.62
CA GLN A 22 -8.49 20.10 9.35
C GLN A 22 -7.37 19.08 9.60
N ASN A 23 -7.73 17.89 10.05
CA ASN A 23 -6.92 16.70 9.86
C ASN A 23 -6.88 16.45 8.34
N ALA A 24 -6.00 17.19 7.65
CA ALA A 24 -5.60 16.84 6.31
C ALA A 24 -4.88 15.50 6.44
N ILE A 25 -5.62 14.40 6.20
CA ILE A 25 -5.01 13.11 5.87
C ILE A 25 -4.30 13.37 4.54
N LEU A 26 -3.06 13.84 4.64
CA LEU A 26 -2.14 13.96 3.53
C LEU A 26 -1.96 12.54 3.00
N THR A 27 -2.71 12.21 1.95
CA THR A 27 -2.51 10.99 1.17
C THR A 27 -1.20 11.20 0.41
N LYS A 28 -0.10 10.98 1.12
CA LYS A 28 1.25 11.01 0.57
C LYS A 28 1.31 10.03 -0.58
N LYS A 29 1.33 10.54 -1.81
CA LYS A 29 1.51 9.73 -3.01
C LYS A 29 2.98 9.38 -3.13
N LEU A 30 3.28 8.11 -3.36
CA LEU A 30 4.64 7.63 -3.51
C LEU A 30 5.14 7.95 -4.92
N ASP A 31 6.35 8.50 -5.04
CA ASP A 31 7.01 8.65 -6.34
C ASP A 31 7.63 7.31 -6.74
N ASN A 32 7.20 6.78 -7.89
CA ASN A 32 7.68 5.52 -8.45
C ASN A 32 9.19 5.56 -8.73
N VAL A 33 9.69 6.65 -9.31
CA VAL A 33 11.10 6.75 -9.71
C VAL A 33 11.99 6.78 -8.47
N GLN A 34 11.61 7.57 -7.46
CA GLN A 34 12.38 7.65 -6.22
C GLN A 34 12.33 6.35 -5.41
N PHE A 35 11.18 5.68 -5.37
CA PHE A 35 11.02 4.43 -4.64
C PHE A 35 11.96 3.32 -5.12
N PHE A 36 12.17 3.19 -6.43
CA PHE A 36 13.09 2.17 -6.98
C PHE A 36 14.55 2.61 -7.06
N LYS A 37 14.85 3.89 -6.77
CA LYS A 37 16.24 4.36 -6.60
C LYS A 37 16.78 4.09 -5.21
N ASP A 38 15.89 3.95 -4.22
CA ASP A 38 16.28 3.58 -2.87
C ASP A 38 16.81 2.14 -2.86
N THR A 39 18.05 1.98 -2.39
CA THR A 39 18.70 0.68 -2.22
C THR A 39 18.46 0.08 -0.83
N GLY A 40 17.76 0.81 0.04
CA GLY A 40 17.39 0.35 1.37
C GLY A 40 16.53 -0.92 1.33
N MET A 41 16.69 -1.76 2.37
CA MET A 41 15.86 -2.95 2.50
C MET A 41 14.47 -2.56 2.99
N LEU A 42 13.45 -2.90 2.20
CA LEU A 42 12.04 -2.66 2.56
C LEU A 42 11.41 -3.92 3.14
N ASN A 43 10.97 -3.85 4.39
CA ASN A 43 10.26 -4.94 5.07
C ASN A 43 8.77 -4.87 4.77
N VAL A 44 8.31 -5.73 3.86
CA VAL A 44 6.93 -5.79 3.39
C VAL A 44 6.23 -7.04 3.91
N THR A 45 4.99 -6.88 4.38
CA THR A 45 4.07 -7.99 4.65
C THR A 45 2.92 -8.00 3.65
N ILE A 46 2.71 -9.13 2.99
CA ILE A 46 1.55 -9.38 2.12
C ILE A 46 0.67 -10.46 2.73
N THR A 47 -0.56 -10.10 3.08
CA THR A 47 -1.53 -11.02 3.69
C THR A 47 -2.55 -11.47 2.65
N THR A 48 -2.63 -12.79 2.41
CA THR A 48 -3.56 -13.38 1.44
C THR A 48 -3.85 -14.86 1.75
N SER A 49 -4.84 -15.43 1.08
CA SER A 49 -5.14 -16.87 1.11
C SER A 49 -4.30 -17.61 0.07
N ILE A 50 -3.13 -18.12 0.46
CA ILE A 50 -2.24 -18.89 -0.42
C ILE A 50 -2.95 -20.14 -0.96
N SER A 51 -3.77 -20.81 -0.14
CA SER A 51 -4.52 -22.00 -0.58
C SER A 51 -5.45 -21.71 -1.76
N ARG A 52 -6.11 -20.56 -1.77
CA ARG A 52 -6.95 -20.11 -2.89
C ARG A 52 -6.14 -19.87 -4.15
N ILE A 53 -4.99 -19.19 -4.01
CA ILE A 53 -4.06 -18.95 -5.12
C ILE A 53 -3.61 -20.28 -5.73
N MET A 54 -3.20 -21.22 -4.88
CA MET A 54 -2.69 -22.52 -5.32
C MET A 54 -3.75 -23.37 -6.04
N ARG A 55 -4.99 -23.36 -5.57
CA ARG A 55 -6.10 -24.08 -6.23
C ARG A 55 -6.46 -23.50 -7.60
N GLN A 56 -6.26 -22.20 -7.80
CA GLN A 56 -6.64 -21.48 -9.01
C GLN A 56 -5.43 -21.04 -9.84
N LYS A 57 -4.23 -21.58 -9.55
CA LYS A 57 -2.97 -21.14 -10.19
C LYS A 57 -2.96 -21.29 -11.71
N GLN A 58 -3.76 -22.21 -12.24
CA GLN A 58 -3.90 -22.47 -13.68
C GLN A 58 -4.88 -21.54 -14.39
N LYS A 59 -5.75 -20.86 -13.64
CA LYS A 59 -6.73 -19.94 -14.21
C LYS A 59 -6.01 -18.66 -14.63
N GLU A 60 -5.79 -18.52 -15.93
CA GLU A 60 -5.16 -17.32 -16.46
C GLU A 60 -5.98 -16.06 -16.17
N GLY A 61 -5.29 -14.98 -15.80
CA GLY A 61 -5.93 -13.72 -15.42
C GLY A 61 -6.65 -13.74 -14.08
N ALA A 62 -6.62 -14.85 -13.32
CA ALA A 62 -7.21 -14.88 -11.99
C ALA A 62 -6.49 -13.89 -11.05
N GLN A 63 -7.28 -13.01 -10.44
CA GLN A 63 -6.83 -12.03 -9.48
C GLN A 63 -7.30 -12.39 -8.08
N PHE A 64 -6.42 -12.25 -7.11
CA PHE A 64 -6.65 -12.62 -5.72
C PHE A 64 -6.49 -11.39 -4.83
N PRO A 65 -7.47 -11.08 -3.97
CA PRO A 65 -7.34 -9.97 -3.05
C PRO A 65 -6.25 -10.25 -2.01
N ALA A 66 -5.50 -9.22 -1.67
CA ALA A 66 -4.50 -9.24 -0.61
C ALA A 66 -4.39 -7.87 0.06
N TYR A 67 -3.75 -7.85 1.22
CA TYR A 67 -3.39 -6.63 1.93
C TYR A 67 -1.87 -6.47 1.94
N PHE A 68 -1.41 -5.27 1.64
CA PHE A 68 -0.01 -4.88 1.66
C PHE A 68 0.24 -3.96 2.85
N SER A 69 1.23 -4.29 3.67
CA SER A 69 1.65 -3.46 4.81
C SER A 69 3.17 -3.28 4.82
N THR A 70 3.62 -2.04 4.98
CA THR A 70 5.03 -1.70 5.15
C THR A 70 5.16 -0.38 5.92
N THR A 71 6.29 -0.18 6.57
CA THR A 71 6.72 1.14 7.06
C THR A 71 7.90 1.59 6.20
N LEU A 72 7.81 2.79 5.63
CA LEU A 72 8.87 3.40 4.85
C LEU A 72 9.99 3.94 5.77
N PRO A 73 11.20 4.19 5.26
CA PRO A 73 12.32 4.71 6.05
C PRO A 73 12.03 6.05 6.77
N ASP A 74 11.11 6.84 6.23
CA ASP A 74 10.66 8.11 6.82
C ASP A 74 9.54 7.95 7.87
N GLY A 75 9.26 6.72 8.29
CA GLY A 75 8.23 6.39 9.28
C GLY A 75 6.80 6.34 8.72
N PHE A 76 6.60 6.68 7.43
CA PHE A 76 5.28 6.61 6.82
C PHE A 76 4.83 5.15 6.68
N THR A 77 3.73 4.81 7.33
CA THR A 77 3.16 3.46 7.26
C THR A 77 2.11 3.40 6.14
N VAL A 78 2.28 2.43 5.25
CA VAL A 78 1.33 2.13 4.17
C VAL A 78 0.60 0.84 4.50
N ASN A 79 -0.73 0.88 4.46
CA ASN A 79 -1.59 -0.28 4.58
C ASN A 79 -2.71 -0.17 3.54
N ASP A 80 -2.63 -0.97 2.48
CA ASP A 80 -3.49 -0.84 1.31
C ASP A 80 -3.94 -2.20 0.76
N SER A 81 -5.14 -2.22 0.18
CA SER A 81 -5.62 -3.38 -0.56
C SER A 81 -4.97 -3.46 -1.94
N ILE A 82 -4.49 -4.65 -2.28
CA ILE A 82 -3.79 -4.95 -3.53
C ILE A 82 -4.40 -6.20 -4.17
N LEU A 83 -4.04 -6.44 -5.43
CA LEU A 83 -4.40 -7.66 -6.14
C LEU A 83 -3.14 -8.45 -6.47
N LEU A 84 -3.23 -9.77 -6.35
CA LEU A 84 -2.19 -10.71 -6.73
C LEU A 84 -2.64 -11.48 -7.97
N GLU A 85 -1.71 -11.75 -8.88
CA GLU A 85 -1.95 -12.57 -10.06
C GLU A 85 -0.81 -13.57 -10.22
N VAL A 86 -1.14 -14.84 -10.47
CA VAL A 86 -0.15 -15.87 -10.77
C VAL A 86 0.35 -15.72 -12.21
N ARG A 87 1.66 -15.82 -12.43
CA ARG A 87 2.27 -15.62 -13.75
C ARG A 87 3.18 -16.76 -14.19
N GLY A 88 3.43 -16.76 -15.50
CA GLY A 88 4.29 -17.71 -16.19
C GLY A 88 3.51 -18.94 -16.62
N HIS A 89 3.53 -19.25 -17.92
CA HIS A 89 2.82 -20.40 -18.47
C HIS A 89 3.40 -21.71 -17.92
N PHE A 90 4.67 -21.99 -18.22
CA PHE A 90 5.38 -23.17 -17.72
C PHE A 90 5.49 -23.23 -16.18
N ARG A 91 5.71 -22.08 -15.54
CA ARG A 91 5.97 -22.03 -14.09
C ARG A 91 4.73 -22.32 -13.24
N ARG A 92 3.52 -22.19 -13.78
CA ARG A 92 2.28 -22.59 -13.10
C ARG A 92 2.22 -24.11 -12.88
N ASP A 93 2.67 -24.87 -13.86
CA ASP A 93 2.72 -26.33 -13.80
C ASP A 93 3.92 -26.83 -13.00
N PHE A 94 5.09 -26.24 -13.27
CA PHE A 94 6.36 -26.79 -12.81
C PHE A 94 6.77 -26.33 -11.41
N CYS A 95 6.42 -25.11 -11.01
CA CYS A 95 6.86 -24.58 -9.71
C CYS A 95 5.89 -24.95 -8.59
N TYR A 96 6.46 -25.17 -7.39
CA TYR A 96 5.69 -25.31 -6.16
C TYR A 96 4.89 -24.03 -5.88
N LEU A 97 5.58 -22.89 -5.85
CA LEU A 97 4.97 -21.58 -5.80
C LEU A 97 5.31 -20.82 -7.08
N PRO A 98 4.35 -20.64 -8.01
CA PRO A 98 4.61 -19.87 -9.22
C PRO A 98 4.86 -18.39 -8.89
N PRO A 99 5.58 -17.65 -9.76
CA PRO A 99 5.79 -16.22 -9.58
C PRO A 99 4.49 -15.45 -9.46
N ILE A 100 4.48 -14.45 -8.58
CA ILE A 100 3.30 -13.63 -8.26
C ILE A 100 3.55 -12.22 -8.76
N ARG A 101 2.56 -11.63 -9.44
CA ARG A 101 2.51 -10.21 -9.72
C ARG A 101 1.64 -9.51 -8.69
N VAL A 102 2.23 -8.53 -8.02
CA VAL A 102 1.55 -7.61 -7.12
C VAL A 102 1.04 -6.43 -7.92
N ILE A 103 -0.23 -6.08 -7.77
CA ILE A 103 -0.91 -5.04 -8.52
C ILE A 103 -1.43 -4.00 -7.51
N PHE A 104 -0.90 -2.79 -7.60
CA PHE A 104 -1.21 -1.69 -6.67
C PHE A 104 -2.32 -0.76 -7.18
N LYS A 105 -2.81 -0.97 -8.40
CA LYS A 105 -3.78 -0.09 -9.06
C LYS A 105 -5.23 -0.25 -8.56
N ASN A 106 -5.48 -1.13 -7.60
CA ASN A 106 -6.84 -1.48 -7.17
C ASN A 106 -7.57 -0.33 -6.47
N ASN A 107 -6.88 0.39 -5.57
CA ASN A 107 -7.46 1.50 -4.83
C ASN A 107 -7.02 2.85 -5.46
N PRO A 108 -7.95 3.69 -5.96
CA PRO A 108 -7.59 4.96 -6.58
C PRO A 108 -6.95 5.97 -5.63
N TYR A 109 -7.17 5.81 -4.32
CA TYR A 109 -6.65 6.65 -3.24
C TYR A 109 -5.39 6.08 -2.58
N SER A 110 -4.93 4.88 -2.99
CA SER A 110 -3.75 4.25 -2.42
C SER A 110 -2.48 5.05 -2.74
N ALA A 111 -1.60 5.14 -1.73
CA ALA A 111 -0.26 5.70 -1.88
C ALA A 111 0.60 4.90 -2.88
N LEU A 112 0.30 3.60 -3.04
CA LEU A 112 1.04 2.64 -3.87
C LEU A 112 0.61 2.67 -5.35
N LYS A 113 -0.52 3.31 -5.68
CA LYS A 113 -1.05 3.37 -7.05
C LYS A 113 0.01 3.76 -8.11
N PRO A 114 0.90 4.75 -7.87
CA PRO A 114 1.93 5.13 -8.83
C PRO A 114 2.94 4.01 -9.15
N LEU A 115 3.15 3.04 -8.24
CA LEU A 115 4.03 1.89 -8.46
C LEU A 115 3.50 0.94 -9.54
N GLY A 116 2.19 0.98 -9.81
CA GLY A 116 1.56 0.16 -10.85
C GLY A 116 1.52 -1.32 -10.49
N SER A 117 2.55 -2.08 -10.86
CA SER A 117 2.66 -3.50 -10.52
C SER A 117 4.11 -3.97 -10.41
N LEU A 118 4.37 -4.87 -9.46
CA LEU A 118 5.67 -5.48 -9.21
C LEU A 118 5.62 -6.99 -9.47
N LYS A 119 6.67 -7.54 -10.09
CA LYS A 119 6.82 -9.00 -10.27
C LYS A 119 7.67 -9.56 -9.14
N LEU A 120 7.10 -10.46 -8.36
CA LEU A 120 7.79 -11.22 -7.32
C LEU A 120 8.16 -12.60 -7.87
N VAL A 121 9.46 -12.87 -7.95
CA VAL A 121 9.99 -14.16 -8.37
C VAL A 121 10.28 -14.99 -7.14
N SER A 122 9.51 -16.05 -6.94
CA SER A 122 9.73 -17.05 -5.90
C SER A 122 10.72 -18.13 -6.35
N GLN A 123 11.31 -18.82 -5.37
CA GLN A 123 12.01 -20.07 -5.61
C GLN A 123 11.03 -21.10 -6.18
N CYS A 124 11.37 -21.68 -7.33
CA CYS A 124 10.46 -22.56 -8.08
C CYS A 124 10.37 -23.98 -7.48
N ARG A 125 11.51 -24.54 -7.05
CA ARG A 125 11.62 -25.87 -6.46
C ARG A 125 12.43 -25.80 -5.16
N THR A 126 12.09 -26.67 -4.21
CA THR A 126 12.62 -26.63 -2.84
C THR A 126 13.45 -27.86 -2.47
N PHE A 127 13.71 -28.79 -3.39
CA PHE A 127 14.54 -29.96 -3.07
C PHE A 127 15.98 -29.54 -2.74
N PRO A 128 16.68 -30.26 -1.84
CA PRO A 128 18.07 -29.95 -1.50
C PRO A 128 18.99 -29.90 -2.73
N ALA A 129 18.77 -30.79 -3.70
CA ALA A 129 19.50 -30.81 -4.97
C ALA A 129 19.25 -29.55 -5.83
N ASP A 130 18.13 -28.85 -5.66
CA ASP A 130 17.86 -27.61 -6.41
C ASP A 130 18.64 -26.40 -5.87
N LYS A 131 19.15 -26.48 -4.63
CA LYS A 131 19.95 -25.39 -4.03
C LYS A 131 21.27 -25.16 -4.78
N GLN A 132 21.74 -26.14 -5.55
CA GLN A 132 22.95 -26.01 -6.38
C GLN A 132 22.75 -25.03 -7.55
N TYR A 133 21.51 -24.76 -7.96
CA TYR A 133 21.19 -23.87 -9.09
C TYR A 133 21.01 -22.42 -8.66
N LEU A 134 21.23 -22.10 -7.37
CA LEU A 134 21.27 -20.72 -6.88
C LEU A 134 22.70 -20.20 -7.07
N LEU A 135 22.84 -19.07 -7.77
CA LEU A 135 24.10 -18.32 -7.80
C LEU A 135 24.41 -17.88 -6.36
N LYS A 136 25.58 -18.28 -5.86
CA LYS A 136 26.12 -17.90 -4.55
C LYS A 136 27.17 -16.83 -4.72
#